data_AF-A0AAW8Q036-F1
#
_entry.id   AF-A0AAW8Q036-F1
#
_cell.length_a   1.000
_cell.length_b   1.000
_cell.length_c   1.000
_cell.angle_alpha   90.00
_cell.angle_beta   90.00
_cell.angle_gamma   90.00
#
_symmetry.space_group_name_H-M   'P 1'
#
loop_
_entity.id
_entity.type
_entity.pdbx_description
1 polymer ?
#
loop_
_entity_poly.entity_id
_entity_poly.type
_entity_poly.pdbx_seq_one_letter_code
_entity_poly.pdbx_strand_id
1 'polypeptide(L)'
;MKIVDIFESVTCSRCGGTGEYSYNQRMGRTCLKCLGATKTLTKRGHAAYGYYLAARQIKPSEVAVGQRVVFYDGIRTVNEISIKDDGDYIFRTKKCDYHMPPTATSIRRMAKENELEEVFLPFQSHLTKTGRIAKKFAPLYENDKAAQAFMPNK
;
A
#
# COMPACT_ATOMS: atom_id res chain seq x y z
N MET A 1 -8.99 8.24 7.12
CA MET A 1 -8.02 7.49 7.93
C MET A 1 -6.65 7.59 7.27
N LYS A 2 -5.62 8.12 7.94
CA LYS A 2 -4.27 8.17 7.37
C LYS A 2 -3.55 6.87 7.68
N ILE A 3 -2.65 6.43 6.80
CA ILE A 3 -1.92 5.17 6.99
C ILE A 3 -1.07 5.15 8.28
N VAL A 4 -0.61 6.32 8.71
CA VAL A 4 0.13 6.54 9.96
C VAL A 4 -0.74 6.39 11.21
N ASP A 5 -2.06 6.33 11.06
CA ASP A 5 -3.00 6.03 12.15
C ASP A 5 -3.26 4.52 12.27
N ILE A 6 -2.91 3.75 11.23
CA ILE A 6 -3.15 2.31 11.13
C ILE A 6 -1.91 1.53 11.56
N PHE A 7 -0.77 1.84 10.94
CA PHE A 7 0.50 1.16 11.20
C PHE A 7 1.36 1.97 12.17
N GLU A 8 2.33 1.28 12.77
CA GLU A 8 3.20 1.87 13.78
C GLU A 8 3.88 3.13 13.26
N SER A 9 3.67 4.21 13.99
CA SER A 9 4.18 5.52 13.67
C SER A 9 4.79 6.19 14.89
N VAL A 10 5.62 7.18 14.62
CA VAL A 10 6.23 8.08 15.59
C VAL A 10 5.95 9.50 15.20
N THR A 11 5.95 10.41 16.18
CA THR A 11 5.89 11.85 15.92
C THR A 11 6.97 12.23 14.91
N CYS A 12 6.59 13.01 13.90
CA CYS A 12 7.50 13.40 12.84
C CYS A 12 8.66 14.22 13.44
N SER A 13 9.86 13.65 13.43
CA SER A 13 11.04 14.29 14.02
C SER A 13 11.46 15.59 13.34
N ARG A 14 10.95 15.88 12.13
CA ARG A 14 11.24 17.14 11.42
C ARG A 14 10.39 18.27 11.98
N CYS A 15 9.07 18.12 12.00
CA CYS A 15 8.17 19.17 12.48
C CYS A 15 7.85 19.10 13.98
N GLY A 16 8.32 18.08 14.70
CA GLY A 16 7.97 17.88 16.11
C GLY A 16 6.48 17.61 16.34
N GLY A 17 5.73 17.20 15.30
CA GLY A 17 4.30 16.94 15.40
C GLY A 17 3.39 18.12 15.05
N THR A 18 3.93 19.27 14.65
CA THR A 18 3.09 20.43 14.23
C THR A 18 2.48 20.26 12.84
N GLY A 19 3.08 19.40 12.00
CA GLY A 19 2.73 19.31 10.57
C GLY A 19 3.34 20.43 9.73
N GLU A 20 4.04 21.38 10.36
CA GLU A 20 4.68 22.53 9.72
C GLU A 20 6.19 22.56 10.00
N TYR A 21 7.00 23.00 9.04
CA TYR A 21 8.44 23.12 9.28
C TYR A 21 9.07 24.34 8.62
N SER A 22 8.95 24.46 7.31
CA SER A 22 9.58 25.52 6.52
C SER A 22 8.67 25.94 5.39
N TYR A 23 8.55 27.24 5.15
CA TYR A 23 7.75 27.77 4.06
C TYR A 23 8.41 27.51 2.70
N ASN A 24 7.61 27.09 1.72
CA ASN A 24 7.93 27.23 0.30
C ASN A 24 6.68 27.69 -0.47
N GLN A 25 6.88 28.34 -1.62
CA GLN A 25 5.78 28.93 -2.40
C GLN A 25 4.74 27.90 -2.87
N ARG A 26 5.13 26.64 -3.08
CA ARG A 26 4.25 25.60 -3.63
C ARG A 26 3.33 24.97 -2.57
N MET A 27 3.85 24.75 -1.37
CA MET A 27 3.23 23.91 -0.33
C MET A 27 3.00 24.68 0.98
N GLY A 28 3.26 25.98 0.99
CA GLY A 28 3.21 26.80 2.19
C GLY A 28 4.17 26.27 3.25
N ARG A 29 3.70 26.18 4.50
CA ARG A 29 4.49 25.72 5.66
C ARG A 29 4.49 24.20 5.85
N THR A 30 3.81 23.45 4.97
CA THR A 30 3.61 22.00 5.09
C THR A 30 4.94 21.27 5.25
N CYS A 31 5.07 20.47 6.31
CA CYS A 31 6.27 19.67 6.54
C CYS A 31 6.39 18.58 5.46
N LEU A 32 7.39 18.69 4.59
CA LEU A 32 7.59 17.75 3.47
C LEU A 32 7.95 16.32 3.89
N LYS A 33 8.37 16.10 5.15
CA LYS A 33 8.68 14.76 5.65
C LYS A 33 7.42 13.94 5.96
N CYS A 34 6.43 14.56 6.60
CA CYS A 34 5.16 13.90 6.94
C CYS A 34 4.00 14.36 6.06
N LEU A 35 4.22 15.30 5.14
CA LEU A 35 3.19 15.92 4.29
C LEU A 35 2.02 16.48 5.11
N GLY A 36 2.34 17.11 6.25
CA GLY A 36 1.34 17.64 7.19
C GLY A 36 0.65 16.58 8.06
N ALA A 37 1.05 15.30 8.00
CA ALA A 37 0.43 14.23 8.77
C ALA A 37 0.85 14.16 10.25
N THR A 38 1.74 15.05 10.71
CA THR A 38 2.32 15.14 12.08
C THR A 38 3.09 13.91 12.57
N LYS A 39 2.90 12.74 11.95
CA LYS A 39 3.57 11.47 12.24
C LYS A 39 4.24 10.90 10.99
N THR A 40 5.19 9.99 11.20
CA THR A 40 5.82 9.17 10.16
C THR A 40 5.85 7.72 10.61
N LEU A 41 5.74 6.77 9.68
CA LEU A 41 5.87 5.35 10.00
C LEU A 41 7.26 5.04 10.58
N THR A 42 7.33 4.09 11.51
CA THR A 42 8.62 3.52 11.91
C THR A 42 9.14 2.58 10.82
N LYS A 43 10.37 2.06 10.96
CA LYS A 43 10.87 1.02 10.04
C LYS A 43 9.95 -0.20 10.03
N ARG A 44 9.45 -0.59 11.20
CA ARG A 44 8.43 -1.65 11.36
C ARG A 44 7.11 -1.29 10.69
N GLY A 45 6.57 -0.09 10.94
CA GLY A 45 5.35 0.37 10.30
C GLY A 45 5.46 0.47 8.78
N HIS A 46 6.62 0.88 8.26
CA HIS A 46 6.90 0.91 6.81
C HIS A 46 6.90 -0.49 6.20
N ALA A 47 7.51 -1.48 6.85
CA ALA A 47 7.50 -2.85 6.39
C ALA A 47 6.08 -3.46 6.44
N ALA A 48 5.32 -3.20 7.50
CA ALA A 48 3.92 -3.63 7.59
C ALA A 48 3.04 -2.98 6.51
N TYR A 49 3.23 -1.69 6.24
CA TYR A 49 2.54 -1.00 5.16
C TYR A 49 2.93 -1.56 3.79
N GLY A 50 4.21 -1.88 3.59
CA GLY A 50 4.70 -2.54 2.38
C GLY A 50 4.00 -3.87 2.12
N TYR A 51 3.91 -4.71 3.15
CA TYR A 51 3.16 -5.96 3.10
C TYR A 51 1.68 -5.74 2.78
N TYR A 52 1.02 -4.78 3.44
CA TYR A 52 -0.37 -4.40 3.15
C TYR A 52 -0.60 -3.98 1.69
N LEU A 53 0.36 -3.30 1.07
CA LEU A 53 0.28 -2.94 -0.34
C LEU A 53 0.48 -4.15 -1.25
N ALA A 54 1.46 -5.01 -0.94
CA ALA A 54 1.82 -6.18 -1.74
C ALA A 54 0.75 -7.28 -1.68
N ALA A 55 0.22 -7.58 -0.48
CA ALA A 55 -0.81 -8.61 -0.27
C ALA A 55 -2.15 -8.29 -0.95
N ARG A 56 -2.35 -7.03 -1.33
CA ARG A 56 -3.54 -6.59 -2.08
C ARG A 56 -3.27 -6.44 -3.57
N GLN A 57 -2.03 -6.61 -4.04
CA GLN A 57 -1.77 -6.65 -5.48
C GLN A 57 -2.49 -7.84 -6.09
N ILE A 58 -3.16 -7.58 -7.20
CA ILE A 58 -3.87 -8.60 -8.00
C ILE A 58 -3.45 -8.43 -9.44
N LYS A 59 -3.48 -9.53 -10.20
CA LYS A 59 -3.21 -9.47 -11.63
C LYS A 59 -4.40 -8.83 -12.37
N PRO A 60 -4.17 -8.21 -13.54
CA PRO A 60 -5.24 -7.72 -14.39
C PRO A 60 -6.31 -8.78 -14.70
N SER A 61 -5.88 -10.03 -14.92
CA SER A 61 -6.75 -11.17 -15.18
C SER A 61 -7.67 -11.56 -14.02
N GLU A 62 -7.37 -11.12 -12.80
CA GLU A 62 -8.14 -11.43 -11.58
C GLU A 62 -9.21 -10.35 -11.29
N VAL A 63 -9.24 -9.29 -12.10
CA VAL A 63 -10.20 -8.19 -11.95
C VAL A 63 -11.53 -8.57 -12.60
N ALA A 64 -12.63 -8.35 -11.89
CA ALA A 64 -13.99 -8.59 -12.38
C ALA A 64 -14.77 -7.29 -12.63
N VAL A 65 -15.73 -7.34 -13.56
CA VAL A 65 -16.72 -6.26 -13.73
C VAL A 65 -17.54 -6.08 -12.44
N GLY A 66 -17.79 -4.83 -12.06
CA GLY A 66 -18.43 -4.44 -10.81
C GLY A 66 -17.46 -4.34 -9.62
N GLN A 67 -16.23 -4.84 -9.73
CA GLN A 67 -15.26 -4.82 -8.63
C GLN A 67 -14.73 -3.41 -8.38
N ARG A 68 -14.59 -3.06 -7.10
CA ARG A 68 -13.84 -1.88 -6.66
C ARG A 68 -12.36 -2.23 -6.50
N VAL A 69 -11.51 -1.50 -7.19
CA VAL A 69 -10.05 -1.68 -7.17
C VAL A 69 -9.34 -0.33 -7.01
N VAL A 70 -8.10 -0.38 -6.54
CA VAL A 70 -7.21 0.77 -6.41
C VAL A 70 -6.28 0.80 -7.61
N PHE A 71 -6.46 1.82 -8.46
CA PHE A 71 -5.51 2.20 -9.50
C PHE A 71 -4.51 3.24 -8.97
N TYR A 72 -3.57 3.66 -9.82
CA TYR A 72 -2.51 4.61 -9.46
C TYR A 72 -3.06 5.98 -9.00
N ASP A 73 -4.24 6.39 -9.46
CA ASP A 73 -4.89 7.66 -9.15
C ASP A 73 -6.10 7.53 -8.21
N GLY A 74 -6.32 6.34 -7.64
CA GLY A 74 -7.29 6.10 -6.57
C GLY A 74 -8.25 4.93 -6.82
N ILE A 75 -9.31 4.90 -6.01
CA ILE A 75 -10.31 3.83 -6.04
C ILE A 75 -11.28 4.06 -7.19
N ARG A 76 -11.54 3.01 -7.98
CA ARG A 76 -12.53 3.00 -9.06
C ARG A 76 -13.37 1.73 -9.02
N THR A 77 -14.57 1.82 -9.59
CA THR A 77 -15.37 0.64 -9.94
C THR A 77 -15.14 0.32 -11.41
N VAL A 78 -14.83 -0.93 -11.71
CA VAL A 78 -14.68 -1.42 -13.08
C VAL A 78 -16.08 -1.68 -13.65
N ASN A 79 -16.44 -1.01 -14.72
CA ASN A 79 -17.76 -1.16 -15.36
C ASN A 79 -17.71 -2.14 -16.53
N GLU A 80 -16.57 -2.22 -17.21
CA GLU A 80 -16.37 -3.07 -18.38
C GLU A 80 -14.89 -3.45 -18.48
N ILE A 81 -14.62 -4.61 -19.09
CA ILE A 81 -13.28 -5.12 -19.34
C ILE A 81 -13.23 -5.58 -20.80
N SER A 82 -12.22 -5.11 -21.55
CA SER A 82 -11.89 -5.66 -22.87
C SER A 82 -10.42 -6.01 -22.93
N ILE A 83 -10.07 -7.05 -23.69
CA ILE A 83 -8.69 -7.50 -23.90
C ILE A 83 -8.35 -7.23 -25.36
N LYS A 84 -7.22 -6.57 -25.61
CA LYS A 84 -6.68 -6.33 -26.95
C LYS A 84 -5.98 -7.57 -27.50
N ASP A 85 -5.70 -7.58 -28.80
CA ASP A 85 -5.01 -8.71 -29.46
C ASP A 85 -3.60 -8.98 -28.90
N ASP A 86 -2.93 -7.96 -28.35
CA ASP A 86 -1.64 -8.04 -27.66
C ASP A 86 -1.75 -8.57 -26.22
N GLY A 87 -2.97 -8.85 -25.74
CA GLY A 87 -3.27 -9.30 -24.39
C GLY A 87 -3.43 -8.19 -23.36
N ASP A 88 -3.33 -6.91 -23.76
CA ASP A 88 -3.53 -5.79 -22.83
C ASP A 88 -4.99 -5.70 -22.37
N TYR A 89 -5.14 -5.51 -21.06
CA TYR A 89 -6.44 -5.29 -20.42
C TYR A 89 -6.79 -3.81 -20.48
N ILE A 90 -8.02 -3.51 -20.91
CA ILE A 90 -8.63 -2.18 -20.81
C ILE A 90 -9.76 -2.26 -19.78
N PHE A 91 -9.58 -1.55 -18.66
CA PHE A 91 -10.60 -1.40 -17.63
C PHE A 91 -11.32 -0.07 -17.81
N ARG A 92 -12.60 -0.12 -18.20
CA ARG A 92 -13.42 1.09 -18.34
C ARG A 92 -14.09 1.43 -17.02
N THR A 93 -13.94 2.68 -16.60
CA THR A 93 -14.56 3.20 -15.38
C THR A 93 -15.42 4.42 -15.74
N LYS A 94 -16.19 4.94 -14.79
CA LYS A 94 -16.98 6.17 -15.04
C LYS A 94 -16.12 7.39 -15.39
N LYS A 95 -14.84 7.40 -15.00
CA LYS A 95 -13.96 8.57 -15.12
C LYS A 95 -13.02 8.49 -16.32
N CYS A 96 -12.43 7.32 -16.53
CA CYS A 96 -11.42 7.09 -17.55
C CYS A 96 -11.18 5.59 -17.76
N ASP A 97 -10.43 5.29 -18.81
CA ASP A 97 -9.99 3.94 -19.16
C ASP A 97 -8.56 3.69 -18.67
N TYR A 98 -8.31 2.50 -18.14
CA TYR A 98 -6.99 2.06 -17.69
C TYR A 98 -6.49 0.94 -18.58
N HIS A 99 -5.36 1.17 -19.24
CA HIS A 99 -4.69 0.18 -20.09
C HIS A 99 -3.57 -0.47 -19.30
N MET A 100 -3.55 -1.80 -19.25
CA MET A 100 -2.56 -2.53 -18.48
C MET A 100 -2.10 -3.81 -19.16
N PRO A 101 -0.77 -4.05 -19.19
CA PRO A 101 -0.26 -5.33 -19.64
C PRO A 101 -0.60 -6.44 -18.64
N PRO A 102 -0.66 -7.72 -19.06
CA PRO A 102 -0.94 -8.86 -18.18
C PRO A 102 -0.02 -8.97 -16.96
N THR A 103 1.19 -8.40 -17.05
CA THR A 103 2.22 -8.42 -16.01
C THR A 103 2.13 -7.26 -15.02
N ALA A 104 1.15 -6.37 -15.15
CA ALA A 104 1.01 -5.22 -14.28
C ALA A 104 0.81 -5.62 -12.80
N THR A 105 1.53 -4.95 -11.90
CA THR A 105 1.47 -5.16 -10.43
C THR A 105 0.92 -3.93 -9.69
N SER A 106 0.39 -2.95 -10.43
CA SER A 106 -0.06 -1.67 -9.90
C SER A 106 -1.51 -1.66 -9.43
N ILE A 107 -2.33 -2.63 -9.87
CA ILE A 107 -3.71 -2.81 -9.41
C ILE A 107 -3.70 -3.47 -8.05
N ARG A 108 -4.52 -2.93 -7.14
CA ARG A 108 -4.78 -3.58 -5.87
C ARG A 108 -6.27 -3.77 -5.63
N ARG A 109 -6.65 -4.90 -5.06
CA ARG A 109 -8.00 -5.09 -4.52
C ARG A 109 -8.22 -4.22 -3.29
N MET A 110 -9.47 -3.96 -2.98
CA MET A 110 -9.84 -3.40 -1.68
C MET A 110 -9.50 -4.41 -0.57
N ALA A 111 -9.11 -3.88 0.60
CA ALA A 111 -9.04 -4.70 1.80
C ALA A 111 -10.47 -5.03 2.25
N LYS A 112 -10.69 -6.25 2.75
CA LYS A 112 -11.89 -6.60 3.48
C LYS A 112 -11.85 -5.95 4.86
N GLU A 113 -13.01 -5.79 5.48
CA GLU A 113 -13.19 -5.07 6.75
C GLU A 113 -12.25 -5.60 7.85
N ASN A 114 -12.18 -6.92 8.02
CA ASN A 114 -11.40 -7.53 9.11
C ASN A 114 -9.94 -7.83 8.75
N GLU A 115 -9.54 -7.76 7.46
CA GLU A 115 -8.17 -8.11 7.06
C GLU A 115 -7.12 -7.23 7.74
N LEU A 116 -7.50 -6.00 8.10
CA LEU A 116 -6.63 -5.12 8.86
C LEU A 116 -6.22 -5.74 10.20
N GLU A 117 -7.19 -6.20 10.96
CA GLU A 117 -6.99 -6.73 12.31
C GLU A 117 -6.54 -8.19 12.30
N GLU A 118 -6.99 -8.98 11.34
CA GLU A 118 -6.71 -10.42 11.26
C GLU A 118 -5.39 -10.74 10.54
N VAL A 119 -4.92 -9.87 9.65
CA VAL A 119 -3.76 -10.16 8.80
C VAL A 119 -2.66 -9.12 8.98
N PHE A 120 -2.98 -7.84 8.77
CA PHE A 120 -1.95 -6.81 8.62
C PHE A 120 -1.36 -6.33 9.96
N LEU A 121 -2.18 -6.16 10.99
CA LEU A 121 -1.69 -5.85 12.35
C LEU A 121 -0.93 -7.03 12.99
N PRO A 122 -1.36 -8.30 12.85
CA PRO A 122 -0.58 -9.46 13.26
C PRO A 122 0.77 -9.54 12.55
N PHE A 123 0.82 -9.33 11.23
CA PHE A 123 2.08 -9.28 10.49
C PHE A 123 3.04 -8.24 11.09
N GLN A 124 2.55 -7.03 11.38
CA GLN A 124 3.36 -5.99 12.03
C GLN A 124 3.93 -6.46 13.37
N SER A 125 3.16 -7.19 14.18
CA SER A 125 3.60 -7.72 15.47
C SER A 125 4.72 -8.76 15.32
N HIS A 126 4.78 -9.44 14.18
CA HIS A 126 5.83 -10.41 13.85
C HIS A 126 7.13 -9.78 13.36
N LEU A 127 7.14 -8.45 13.15
CA LEU A 127 8.31 -7.71 12.76
C LEU A 127 9.13 -7.21 13.97
N THR A 128 10.45 -7.30 13.82
CA THR A 128 11.41 -6.59 14.66
C THR A 128 11.30 -5.07 14.48
N LYS A 129 11.89 -4.29 15.40
CA LYS A 129 11.92 -2.81 15.31
C LYS A 129 12.55 -2.28 14.02
N THR A 130 13.39 -3.08 13.36
CA THR A 130 14.03 -2.73 12.08
C THR A 130 13.19 -3.08 10.86
N GLY A 131 12.00 -3.68 11.05
CA GLY A 131 11.10 -4.07 9.96
C GLY A 131 11.39 -5.44 9.34
N ARG A 132 12.27 -6.25 9.93
CA ARG A 132 12.51 -7.64 9.51
C ARG A 132 11.60 -8.60 10.26
N ILE A 133 11.14 -9.68 9.62
CA ILE A 133 10.40 -10.76 10.27
C ILE A 133 11.27 -11.38 11.37
N ALA A 134 10.75 -11.51 12.58
CA ALA A 134 11.48 -12.14 13.67
C ALA A 134 11.67 -13.63 13.37
N LYS A 135 12.85 -14.19 13.70
CA LYS A 135 13.24 -15.56 13.34
C LYS A 135 12.17 -16.61 13.67
N LYS A 136 11.52 -16.49 14.83
CA LYS A 136 10.45 -17.41 15.28
C LYS A 136 9.19 -17.41 14.39
N PHE A 137 8.96 -16.35 13.64
CA PHE A 137 7.82 -16.22 12.73
C PHE A 137 8.20 -16.41 11.25
N ALA A 138 9.48 -16.54 10.92
CA ALA A 138 9.92 -16.73 9.55
C ALA A 138 9.24 -17.92 8.84
N PRO A 139 9.02 -19.09 9.48
CA PRO A 139 8.34 -20.21 8.86
C PRO A 139 6.89 -19.91 8.42
N LEU A 140 6.20 -18.97 9.09
CA LEU A 140 4.82 -18.60 8.75
C LEU A 140 4.72 -17.86 7.41
N TYR A 141 5.81 -17.26 6.95
CA TYR A 141 5.85 -16.38 5.78
C TYR A 141 6.79 -16.90 4.69
N GLU A 142 7.29 -18.12 4.83
CA GLU A 142 8.26 -18.70 3.91
C GLU A 142 7.71 -18.81 2.48
N ASN A 143 6.40 -19.00 2.31
CA ASN A 143 5.74 -19.07 1.00
C ASN A 143 4.87 -17.85 0.67
N ASP A 144 4.87 -16.84 1.54
CA ASP A 144 4.08 -15.63 1.33
C ASP A 144 4.84 -14.66 0.43
N LYS A 145 4.44 -14.61 -0.85
CA LYS A 145 5.05 -13.73 -1.86
C LYS A 145 5.02 -12.25 -1.47
N ALA A 146 3.98 -11.79 -0.78
CA ALA A 146 3.88 -10.40 -0.34
C ALA A 146 4.88 -10.10 0.79
N ALA A 147 5.09 -11.06 1.70
CA ALA A 147 6.10 -10.94 2.75
C ALA A 147 7.52 -11.01 2.16
N GLN A 148 7.76 -11.89 1.19
CA GLN A 148 9.05 -12.04 0.50
C GLN A 148 9.43 -10.81 -0.32
N ALA A 149 8.47 -10.21 -1.06
CA ALA A 149 8.70 -9.02 -1.88
C ALA A 149 9.23 -7.82 -1.06
N PHE A 150 9.00 -7.81 0.26
CA PHE A 150 9.44 -6.75 1.16
C PHE A 150 10.55 -7.18 2.12
N MET A 151 11.13 -8.38 1.97
CA MET A 151 12.37 -8.71 2.68
C MET A 151 13.46 -7.79 2.12
N PRO A 152 13.96 -6.79 2.87
CA PRO A 152 15.09 -6.02 2.39
C PRO A 152 16.22 -7.03 2.17
N ASN A 153 16.70 -7.09 0.92
CA ASN A 153 17.86 -7.91 0.56
C ASN A 153 18.93 -7.78 1.64
N LYS A 154 19.51 -8.93 2.01
CA LYS A 154 20.56 -9.07 3.02
C LYS A 154 21.61 -7.97 2.92
#